data_AF-Q2NJA5-F1
#
_entry.id   AF-Q2NJA5-F1
#
_cell.length_a   1.000
_cell.length_b   1.000
_cell.length_c   1.000
_cell.angle_alpha   90.00
_cell.angle_beta   90.00
_cell.angle_gamma   90.00
#
_symmetry.space_group_name_H-M   'P 1'
#
loop_
_entity.id
_entity.type
_entity.pdbx_description
1 polymer ?
#
loop_
_entity_poly.entity_id
_entity_poly.type
_entity_poly.pdbx_seq_one_letter_code
_entity_poly.pdbx_strand_id
1 'polypeptide(L)'
;MMNFFKKYRIAILIITVLVISFIIGIFEGLYETKQELKSLSNFHEELDNNPKINHPPRTKRDIEPPKPKIQITQTNYEQIKSYILSENENEVLTLNLPEEEKNEIEKIKNSWKKCLDYLNEHQKWINEYQQKCDDYNKKISQLNPQDEFDKIKIKSLTNQLEGAEGLKNNSIKSFDRRLKEYKQSALSSLNSLYEINPNEG
;
A
#
# COMPACT_ATOMS: atom_id res chain seq x y z
N MET A 1 31.42 23.99 -28.84
CA MET A 1 30.32 23.06 -28.52
C MET A 1 30.12 23.11 -27.00
N MET A 2 29.01 23.68 -26.52
CA MET A 2 28.82 23.95 -25.08
C MET A 2 28.24 22.72 -24.39
N ASN A 3 29.05 22.07 -23.55
CA ASN A 3 28.71 20.82 -22.86
C ASN A 3 27.38 20.96 -22.10
N PHE A 4 26.45 20.03 -22.34
CA PHE A 4 25.12 19.92 -21.72
C PHE A 4 25.15 20.19 -20.20
N PHE A 5 26.17 19.69 -19.50
CA PHE A 5 26.38 19.91 -18.08
C PHE A 5 26.57 21.37 -17.65
N LYS A 6 27.13 22.24 -18.51
CA LYS A 6 27.24 23.68 -18.23
C LYS A 6 25.90 24.39 -18.40
N LYS A 7 25.09 23.99 -19.37
CA LYS A 7 23.78 24.61 -19.67
C LYS A 7 22.73 24.29 -18.60
N TYR A 8 22.77 23.08 -18.06
CA TYR A 8 21.76 22.60 -17.11
C TYR A 8 22.26 22.48 -15.67
N ARG A 9 23.47 22.99 -15.35
CA ARG A 9 24.06 22.87 -14.01
C ARG A 9 23.14 23.37 -12.90
N ILE A 10 22.46 24.49 -13.13
CA ILE A 10 21.55 25.10 -12.15
C ILE A 10 20.28 24.26 -11.99
N ALA A 11 19.70 23.78 -13.10
CA ALA A 11 18.51 22.92 -13.06
C ALA A 11 18.78 21.59 -12.35
N ILE A 12 19.95 20.98 -12.59
CA ILE A 12 20.38 19.76 -11.91
C ILE A 12 20.53 20.00 -10.41
N LEU A 13 21.10 21.13 -10.00
CA LEU A 13 21.27 21.49 -8.58
C LEU A 13 19.93 21.65 -7.86
N ILE A 14 18.94 22.28 -8.52
CA ILE A 14 17.58 22.43 -7.97
C ILE A 14 16.89 21.08 -7.81
N ILE A 15 16.98 20.19 -8.81
CA ILE A 15 16.38 18.85 -8.75
C ILE A 15 17.02 18.04 -7.62
N THR A 16 18.34 18.13 -7.43
CA THR A 16 19.03 17.42 -6.34
C THR A 16 18.57 17.90 -4.96
N VAL A 17 18.39 19.21 -4.76
CA VAL A 17 17.90 19.75 -3.47
C VAL A 17 16.46 19.28 -3.18
N LEU A 18 15.57 19.31 -4.16
CA LEU A 18 14.17 18.89 -3.98
C LEU A 18 14.05 17.40 -3.61
N VAL A 19 14.87 16.54 -4.22
CA VAL A 19 14.88 15.09 -3.90
C VAL A 19 15.40 14.84 -2.48
N ILE A 20 16.44 15.56 -2.04
CA ILE A 20 16.98 15.41 -0.69
C ILE A 20 15.96 15.88 0.37
N SER A 21 15.30 17.03 0.15
CA SER A 21 14.26 17.53 1.07
C SER A 21 13.07 16.58 1.20
N PHE A 22 12.66 15.93 0.10
CA PHE A 22 11.59 14.94 0.12
C PHE A 22 11.95 13.68 0.93
N ILE A 23 13.21 13.22 0.83
CA ILE A 23 13.70 12.08 1.62
C ILE A 23 13.74 12.44 3.11
N ILE A 24 14.24 13.62 3.47
CA ILE A 24 14.29 14.07 4.88
C ILE A 24 12.88 14.18 5.48
N GLY A 25 11.92 14.76 4.74
CA GLY A 25 10.53 14.88 5.22
C GLY A 25 9.83 13.54 5.47
N ILE A 26 10.14 12.50 4.68
CA ILE A 26 9.63 11.14 4.92
C ILE A 26 10.29 10.50 6.15
N PHE A 27 11.59 10.73 6.37
CA PHE A 27 12.29 10.20 7.54
C PHE A 27 11.87 10.89 8.86
N GLU A 28 11.59 12.18 8.83
CA GLU A 28 11.14 12.96 10.00
C GLU A 28 9.71 12.54 10.41
N GLY A 29 8.79 12.36 9.45
CA GLY A 29 7.44 11.82 9.71
C GLY A 29 7.43 10.35 10.17
N LEU A 30 8.43 9.56 9.82
CA LEU A 30 8.61 8.18 10.32
C LEU A 30 9.24 8.13 11.72
N TYR A 31 9.99 9.16 12.12
CA TYR A 31 10.58 9.24 13.46
C TYR A 31 9.55 9.68 14.51
N GLU A 32 8.68 10.65 14.17
CA GLU A 32 7.58 11.07 15.04
C GLU A 32 6.59 9.93 15.30
N THR A 33 6.22 9.17 14.26
CA THR A 33 5.28 8.04 14.39
C THR A 33 5.86 6.88 15.23
N LYS A 34 7.19 6.67 15.21
CA LYS A 34 7.85 5.68 16.08
C LYS A 34 8.00 6.17 17.53
N GLN A 35 8.13 7.47 17.75
CA GLN A 35 8.19 8.05 19.09
C GLN A 35 6.81 8.03 19.76
N GLU A 36 5.73 8.30 19.01
CA GLU A 36 4.35 8.11 19.48
C GLU A 36 4.02 6.64 19.78
N LEU A 37 4.46 5.69 18.94
CA LEU A 37 4.24 4.26 19.20
C LEU A 37 4.97 3.76 20.47
N LYS A 38 6.19 4.28 20.73
CA LYS A 38 6.93 3.99 21.98
C LYS A 38 6.31 4.65 23.21
N SER A 39 5.73 5.84 23.06
CA SER A 39 4.94 6.50 24.11
C SER A 39 3.71 5.65 24.46
N LEU A 40 3.00 5.13 23.45
CA LEU A 40 1.77 4.36 23.63
C LEU A 40 2.00 2.98 24.28
N SER A 41 3.17 2.36 24.03
CA SER A 41 3.56 1.07 24.63
C SER A 41 3.84 1.14 26.14
N ASN A 42 4.20 2.30 26.67
CA ASN A 42 4.50 2.47 28.10
C ASN A 42 3.24 2.70 28.96
N PHE A 43 2.06 2.80 28.36
CA PHE A 43 0.80 3.01 29.10
C PHE A 43 0.13 1.73 29.59
N HIS A 44 0.70 0.54 29.34
CA HIS A 44 0.05 -0.72 29.73
C HIS A 44 0.59 -1.35 31.02
N GLU A 45 1.58 -0.75 31.67
CA GLU A 45 2.22 -1.35 32.86
C GLU A 45 2.46 -0.31 33.95
N GLU A 46 1.38 0.32 34.44
CA GLU A 46 1.29 0.89 35.80
C GLU A 46 -0.15 1.37 36.02
N LEU A 47 -1.01 0.47 36.51
CA LEU A 47 -2.34 0.83 37.01
C LEU A 47 -2.42 0.51 38.50
N ASP A 48 -1.57 1.19 39.27
CA ASP A 48 -1.81 1.40 40.69
C ASP A 48 -1.11 2.69 41.11
N ASN A 49 -1.84 3.80 41.04
CA ASN A 49 -1.81 4.92 41.98
C ASN A 49 -2.63 6.08 41.39
N ASN A 50 -3.65 6.45 42.14
CA ASN A 50 -4.64 7.46 41.84
C ASN A 50 -4.03 8.89 41.77
N PRO A 51 -4.33 9.69 40.72
CA PRO A 51 -4.40 11.13 40.89
C PRO A 51 -5.73 11.69 40.37
N LYS A 52 -6.38 12.50 41.23
CA LYS A 52 -7.51 13.36 40.88
C LYS A 52 -7.14 14.26 39.69
N ILE A 53 -7.79 14.05 38.55
CA ILE A 53 -7.71 14.98 37.42
C ILE A 53 -9.13 15.50 37.12
N ASN A 54 -9.33 16.79 37.38
CA ASN A 54 -10.52 17.55 37.03
C ASN A 54 -10.54 17.80 35.52
N HIS A 55 -10.99 16.83 34.73
CA HIS A 55 -11.39 17.05 33.35
C HIS A 55 -12.83 16.58 33.15
N PRO A 56 -13.66 17.33 32.41
CA PRO A 56 -15.02 16.88 32.12
C PRO A 56 -14.96 15.50 31.44
N PRO A 57 -15.83 14.55 31.81
CA PRO A 57 -15.83 13.21 31.25
C PRO A 57 -15.90 13.31 29.72
N ARG A 58 -14.91 12.72 29.05
CA ARG A 58 -14.96 12.47 27.61
C ARG A 58 -16.29 11.78 27.35
N THR A 59 -17.16 12.41 26.57
CA THR A 59 -18.46 11.85 26.19
C THR A 59 -18.19 10.44 25.67
N LYS A 60 -18.79 9.44 26.32
CA LYS A 60 -18.77 8.06 25.82
C LYS A 60 -19.20 8.17 24.35
N ARG A 61 -18.39 7.70 23.40
CA ARG A 61 -18.91 7.43 22.06
C ARG A 61 -20.09 6.51 22.30
N ASP A 62 -21.29 6.97 21.97
CA ASP A 62 -22.42 6.08 21.83
C ASP A 62 -21.97 4.99 20.87
N ILE A 63 -21.76 3.79 21.40
CA ILE A 63 -21.53 2.62 20.58
C ILE A 63 -22.87 2.38 19.93
N GLU A 64 -23.00 2.84 18.69
CA GLU A 64 -24.16 2.56 17.86
C GLU A 64 -24.41 1.04 17.94
N PRO A 65 -25.63 0.60 18.31
CA PRO A 65 -25.89 -0.81 18.49
C PRO A 65 -25.51 -1.56 17.21
N PRO A 66 -24.85 -2.73 17.31
CA PRO A 66 -24.41 -3.46 16.15
C PRO A 66 -25.60 -3.70 15.21
N LYS A 67 -25.50 -3.23 13.97
CA LYS A 67 -26.53 -3.46 12.95
C LYS A 67 -26.76 -4.98 12.85
N PRO A 68 -28.02 -5.44 12.86
CA PRO A 68 -28.32 -6.84 12.67
C PRO A 68 -27.79 -7.30 11.31
N LYS A 69 -27.17 -8.49 11.28
CA LYS A 69 -26.65 -9.08 10.06
C LYS A 69 -27.77 -9.66 9.22
N ILE A 70 -27.62 -9.60 7.90
CA ILE A 70 -28.56 -10.17 6.94
C ILE A 70 -28.24 -11.66 6.80
N GLN A 71 -29.26 -12.53 6.91
CA GLN A 71 -29.07 -13.96 6.64
C GLN A 71 -28.87 -14.20 5.15
N ILE A 72 -27.89 -15.04 4.80
CA ILE A 72 -27.60 -15.39 3.41
C ILE A 72 -27.18 -16.86 3.28
N THR A 73 -27.48 -17.47 2.14
CA THR A 73 -26.95 -18.78 1.78
C THR A 73 -25.48 -18.68 1.41
N GLN A 74 -24.73 -19.78 1.59
CA GLN A 74 -23.31 -19.82 1.19
C GLN A 74 -23.12 -19.51 -0.31
N THR A 75 -24.01 -20.03 -1.16
CA THR A 75 -23.97 -19.83 -2.61
C THR A 75 -24.11 -18.35 -2.98
N ASN A 76 -25.09 -17.65 -2.40
CA ASN A 76 -25.31 -16.24 -2.68
C ASN A 76 -24.15 -15.39 -2.13
N TYR A 77 -23.63 -15.73 -0.94
CA TYR A 77 -22.46 -15.06 -0.38
C TYR A 77 -21.23 -15.16 -1.29
N GLU A 78 -20.92 -16.34 -1.83
CA GLU A 78 -19.77 -16.51 -2.72
C GLU A 78 -19.95 -15.79 -4.07
N GLN A 79 -21.18 -15.68 -4.57
CA GLN A 79 -21.49 -14.86 -5.75
C GLN A 79 -21.21 -13.37 -5.48
N ILE A 80 -21.68 -12.84 -4.35
CA ILE A 80 -21.44 -11.44 -3.96
C ILE A 80 -19.95 -11.18 -3.74
N LYS A 81 -19.26 -12.08 -3.05
CA LYS A 81 -17.81 -12.02 -2.84
C LYS A 81 -17.04 -11.99 -4.16
N SER A 82 -17.41 -12.84 -5.11
CA SER A 82 -16.80 -12.88 -6.43
C SER A 82 -17.06 -11.58 -7.20
N TYR A 83 -18.29 -11.06 -7.15
CA TYR A 83 -18.65 -9.78 -7.74
C TYR A 83 -17.84 -8.59 -7.18
N ILE A 84 -17.72 -8.51 -5.85
CA ILE A 84 -16.97 -7.43 -5.17
C ILE A 84 -15.49 -7.48 -5.55
N LEU A 85 -14.91 -8.68 -5.56
CA LEU A 85 -13.48 -8.87 -5.82
C LEU A 85 -13.12 -8.90 -7.30
N SER A 86 -14.11 -8.84 -8.20
CA SER A 86 -13.89 -8.83 -9.63
C SER A 86 -13.20 -7.54 -10.07
N GLU A 87 -12.18 -7.68 -10.91
CA GLU A 87 -11.50 -6.56 -11.59
C GLU A 87 -12.22 -6.16 -12.87
N ASN A 88 -13.20 -6.94 -13.33
CA ASN A 88 -13.99 -6.63 -14.52
C ASN A 88 -15.00 -5.52 -14.21
N GLU A 89 -14.82 -4.35 -14.83
CA GLU A 89 -15.71 -3.20 -14.65
C GLU A 89 -17.14 -3.47 -15.12
N ASN A 90 -17.31 -4.40 -16.07
CA ASN A 90 -18.61 -4.78 -16.63
C ASN A 90 -19.24 -5.96 -15.88
N GLU A 91 -18.64 -6.44 -14.79
CA GLU A 91 -19.23 -7.49 -13.97
C GLU A 91 -20.54 -6.98 -13.36
N VAL A 92 -21.62 -7.75 -13.54
CA VAL A 92 -22.96 -7.42 -13.04
C VAL A 92 -23.39 -8.46 -12.01
N LEU A 93 -23.87 -8.00 -10.85
CA LEU A 93 -24.42 -8.88 -9.83
C LEU A 93 -25.81 -9.38 -10.27
N THR A 94 -25.93 -10.68 -10.54
CA THR A 94 -27.17 -11.30 -11.03
C THR A 94 -28.18 -11.64 -9.92
N LEU A 95 -27.81 -11.43 -8.65
CA LEU A 95 -28.68 -11.71 -7.51
C LEU A 95 -29.77 -10.64 -7.33
N ASN A 96 -31.00 -11.09 -7.13
CA ASN A 96 -32.11 -10.20 -6.82
C ASN A 96 -32.12 -9.85 -5.32
N LEU A 97 -31.38 -8.80 -4.96
CA LEU A 97 -31.26 -8.31 -3.59
C LEU A 97 -32.10 -7.03 -3.37
N PRO A 98 -32.54 -6.75 -2.12
CA PRO A 98 -33.09 -5.46 -1.74
C PRO A 98 -32.16 -4.30 -2.12
N GLU A 99 -32.73 -3.14 -2.45
CA GLU A 99 -31.96 -1.98 -2.92
C GLU A 99 -30.94 -1.49 -1.88
N GLU A 100 -31.28 -1.55 -0.59
CA GLU A 100 -30.36 -1.18 0.49
C GLU A 100 -29.13 -2.09 0.53
N GLU A 101 -29.33 -3.39 0.35
CA GLU A 101 -28.25 -4.39 0.34
C GLU A 101 -27.33 -4.22 -0.87
N LYS A 102 -27.91 -3.96 -2.05
CA LYS A 102 -27.16 -3.63 -3.27
C LYS A 102 -26.26 -2.40 -3.06
N ASN A 103 -26.80 -1.36 -2.41
CA ASN A 103 -26.04 -0.14 -2.13
C ASN A 103 -24.84 -0.39 -1.20
N GLU A 104 -24.99 -1.23 -0.17
CA GLU A 104 -23.87 -1.59 0.71
C GLU A 104 -22.81 -2.43 0.00
N ILE A 105 -23.23 -3.43 -0.80
CA ILE A 105 -22.30 -4.22 -1.63
C ILE A 105 -21.52 -3.31 -2.59
N GLU A 106 -22.20 -2.36 -3.22
CA GLU A 106 -21.59 -1.46 -4.19
C GLU A 106 -20.61 -0.48 -3.54
N LYS A 107 -20.85 -0.04 -2.29
CA LYS A 107 -19.85 0.70 -1.50
C LYS A 107 -18.59 -0.12 -1.27
N ILE A 108 -18.73 -1.41 -0.92
CA ILE A 108 -17.57 -2.30 -0.72
C ILE A 108 -16.80 -2.49 -2.02
N LYS A 109 -17.49 -2.78 -3.13
CA LYS A 109 -16.88 -2.92 -4.47
C LYS A 109 -16.14 -1.65 -4.88
N ASN A 110 -16.74 -0.48 -4.71
CA ASN A 110 -16.10 0.80 -5.05
C ASN A 110 -14.90 1.11 -4.15
N SER A 111 -14.93 0.72 -2.88
CA SER A 111 -13.78 0.82 -1.98
C SER A 111 -12.62 -0.08 -2.44
N TRP A 112 -12.93 -1.34 -2.80
CA TRP A 112 -11.95 -2.26 -3.37
C TRP A 112 -11.36 -1.75 -4.68
N LYS A 113 -12.20 -1.22 -5.59
CA LYS A 113 -11.75 -0.61 -6.85
C LYS A 113 -10.73 0.51 -6.63
N LYS A 114 -11.00 1.44 -5.71
CA LYS A 114 -10.05 2.51 -5.36
C LYS A 114 -8.72 1.97 -4.83
N CYS A 115 -8.76 0.86 -4.08
CA CYS A 115 -7.55 0.20 -3.60
C CYS A 115 -6.75 -0.40 -4.77
N LEU A 116 -7.42 -1.04 -5.72
CA LEU A 116 -6.80 -1.56 -6.94
C LEU A 116 -6.18 -0.45 -7.79
N ASP A 117 -6.84 0.69 -7.95
CA ASP A 117 -6.29 1.84 -8.68
C ASP A 117 -4.99 2.33 -8.03
N TYR A 118 -4.95 2.43 -6.69
CA TYR A 118 -3.75 2.77 -5.95
C TYR A 118 -2.62 1.74 -6.15
N LEU A 119 -2.96 0.44 -6.13
CA LEU A 119 -2.00 -0.63 -6.37
C LEU A 119 -1.47 -0.59 -7.81
N ASN A 120 -2.31 -0.32 -8.80
CA ASN A 120 -1.90 -0.17 -10.19
C ASN A 120 -0.88 0.95 -10.38
N GLU A 121 -1.03 2.08 -9.68
CA GLU A 121 0.01 3.11 -9.66
C GLU A 121 1.30 2.59 -9.03
N HIS A 122 1.24 1.89 -7.90
CA HIS A 122 2.43 1.31 -7.27
C HIS A 122 3.15 0.28 -8.16
N GLN A 123 2.40 -0.49 -8.97
CA GLN A 123 2.96 -1.41 -9.95
C GLN A 123 3.81 -0.68 -11.02
N LYS A 124 3.45 0.55 -11.40
CA LYS A 124 4.27 1.37 -12.32
C LYS A 124 5.66 1.63 -11.74
N TRP A 125 5.76 1.93 -10.45
CA TRP A 125 7.06 2.14 -9.79
C TRP A 125 7.92 0.87 -9.81
N ILE A 126 7.32 -0.30 -9.60
CA ILE A 126 8.01 -1.59 -9.71
C ILE A 126 8.55 -1.77 -11.14
N ASN A 127 7.74 -1.46 -12.15
CA ASN A 127 8.14 -1.55 -13.55
C ASN A 127 9.29 -0.58 -13.88
N GLU A 128 9.29 0.64 -13.34
CA GLU A 128 10.40 1.59 -13.50
C GLU A 128 11.70 1.06 -12.89
N TYR A 129 11.66 0.43 -11.71
CA TYR A 129 12.84 -0.19 -11.13
C TYR A 129 13.32 -1.40 -11.94
N GLN A 130 12.40 -2.19 -12.48
CA GLN A 130 12.75 -3.28 -13.39
C GLN A 130 13.49 -2.76 -14.62
N GLN A 131 12.96 -1.71 -15.26
CA GLN A 131 13.60 -1.09 -16.41
C GLN A 131 15.00 -0.56 -16.09
N LYS A 132 15.20 0.06 -14.91
CA LYS A 132 16.54 0.48 -14.45
C LYS A 132 17.49 -0.71 -14.29
N CYS A 133 17.02 -1.83 -13.75
CA CYS A 133 17.83 -3.05 -13.63
C CYS A 133 18.24 -3.55 -15.03
N ASP A 134 17.30 -3.61 -15.97
CA ASP A 134 17.55 -4.04 -17.34
C ASP A 134 18.57 -3.14 -18.05
N ASP A 135 18.47 -1.82 -17.85
CA ASP A 135 19.42 -0.85 -18.38
C ASP A 135 20.84 -1.03 -17.81
N TYR A 136 20.96 -1.29 -16.50
CA TYR A 136 22.27 -1.57 -15.89
C TYR A 136 22.86 -2.87 -16.41
N ASN A 137 22.07 -3.95 -16.48
CA ASN A 137 22.48 -5.22 -17.04
C ASN A 137 22.98 -5.07 -18.49
N LYS A 138 22.23 -4.34 -19.32
CA LYS A 138 22.61 -4.05 -20.69
C LYS A 138 23.94 -3.29 -20.75
N LYS A 139 24.12 -2.25 -19.94
CA LYS A 139 25.39 -1.50 -19.88
C LYS A 139 26.55 -2.38 -19.47
N ILE A 140 26.37 -3.23 -18.46
CA ILE A 140 27.41 -4.17 -18.00
C ILE A 140 27.80 -5.15 -19.12
N SER A 141 26.82 -5.71 -19.85
CA SER A 141 27.08 -6.67 -20.93
C SER A 141 27.87 -6.12 -22.12
N GLN A 142 27.94 -4.79 -22.26
CA GLN A 142 28.64 -4.11 -23.35
C GLN A 142 30.10 -3.77 -23.01
N LEU A 143 30.52 -3.96 -21.76
CA LEU A 143 31.87 -3.63 -21.29
C LEU A 143 32.80 -4.83 -21.40
N ASN A 144 34.09 -4.55 -21.59
CA ASN A 144 35.12 -5.59 -21.64
C ASN A 144 35.69 -5.83 -20.23
N PRO A 145 35.45 -7.00 -19.61
CA PRO A 145 35.94 -7.27 -18.27
C PRO A 145 37.47 -7.44 -18.20
N GLN A 146 38.20 -7.50 -19.32
CA GLN A 146 39.66 -7.53 -19.33
C GLN A 146 40.30 -6.14 -19.31
N ASP A 147 39.56 -5.10 -19.71
CA ASP A 147 40.02 -3.72 -19.67
C ASP A 147 39.92 -3.16 -18.25
N GLU A 148 40.97 -2.50 -17.76
CA GLU A 148 41.08 -2.04 -16.38
C GLU A 148 40.09 -0.91 -16.06
N PHE A 149 39.81 -0.03 -17.03
CA PHE A 149 38.83 1.04 -16.88
C PHE A 149 37.41 0.47 -16.85
N ASP A 150 37.10 -0.46 -17.75
CA ASP A 150 35.82 -1.14 -17.79
C ASP A 150 35.57 -1.99 -16.54
N LYS A 151 36.58 -2.63 -15.94
CA LYS A 151 36.44 -3.32 -14.64
C LYS A 151 35.91 -2.38 -13.54
N ILE A 152 36.46 -1.17 -13.45
CA ILE A 152 36.01 -0.17 -12.46
C ILE A 152 34.55 0.21 -12.73
N LYS A 153 34.20 0.40 -14.00
CA LYS A 153 32.86 0.76 -14.43
C LYS A 153 31.85 -0.36 -14.18
N ILE A 154 32.21 -1.61 -14.46
CA ILE A 154 31.41 -2.80 -14.16
C ILE A 154 31.11 -2.83 -12.66
N LYS A 155 32.11 -2.71 -11.79
CA LYS A 155 31.92 -2.70 -10.33
C LYS A 155 30.93 -1.60 -9.89
N SER A 156 31.07 -0.39 -10.44
CA SER A 156 30.15 0.71 -10.13
C SER A 156 28.71 0.45 -10.60
N LEU A 157 28.53 -0.13 -11.79
CA LEU A 157 27.22 -0.48 -12.33
C LEU A 157 26.59 -1.64 -11.57
N THR A 158 27.36 -2.64 -11.15
CA THR A 158 26.89 -3.76 -10.33
C THR A 158 26.34 -3.26 -9.00
N ASN A 159 27.03 -2.36 -8.31
CA ASN A 159 26.51 -1.78 -7.06
C ASN A 159 25.20 -1.01 -7.27
N GLN A 160 25.05 -0.30 -8.40
CA GLN A 160 23.80 0.41 -8.74
C GLN A 160 22.66 -0.56 -9.09
N LEU A 161 22.98 -1.65 -9.78
CA LEU A 161 22.04 -2.73 -10.08
C LEU A 161 21.53 -3.36 -8.79
N GLU A 162 22.42 -3.77 -7.88
CA GLU A 162 22.05 -4.34 -6.58
C GLU A 162 21.15 -3.40 -5.77
N GLY A 163 21.45 -2.10 -5.77
CA GLY A 163 20.60 -1.09 -5.14
C GLY A 163 19.20 -1.01 -5.78
N ALA A 164 19.12 -1.00 -7.10
CA ALA A 164 17.84 -0.97 -7.81
C ALA A 164 17.03 -2.25 -7.60
N GLU A 165 17.67 -3.43 -7.59
CA GLU A 165 17.04 -4.71 -7.29
C GLU A 165 16.52 -4.75 -5.85
N GLY A 166 17.29 -4.24 -4.90
CA GLY A 166 16.86 -4.11 -3.51
C GLY A 166 15.59 -3.27 -3.36
N LEU A 167 15.56 -2.09 -4.02
CA LEU A 167 14.37 -1.22 -4.02
C LEU A 167 13.17 -1.90 -4.69
N LYS A 168 13.36 -2.52 -5.85
CA LYS A 168 12.33 -3.29 -6.56
C LYS A 168 11.72 -4.37 -5.66
N ASN A 169 12.56 -5.19 -5.04
CA ASN A 169 12.14 -6.30 -4.19
C ASN A 169 11.37 -5.80 -2.95
N ASN A 170 11.79 -4.68 -2.36
CA ASN A 170 11.07 -4.05 -1.26
C ASN A 170 9.69 -3.52 -1.70
N SER A 171 9.61 -2.90 -2.89
CA SER A 171 8.34 -2.44 -3.47
C SER A 171 7.39 -3.61 -3.74
N ILE A 172 7.86 -4.71 -4.32
CA ILE A 172 7.06 -5.93 -4.55
C ILE A 172 6.50 -6.46 -3.22
N LYS A 173 7.34 -6.63 -2.19
CA LYS A 173 6.87 -7.08 -0.86
C LYS A 173 5.82 -6.16 -0.26
N SER A 174 6.00 -4.85 -0.41
CA SER A 174 5.03 -3.85 0.07
C SER A 174 3.72 -3.92 -0.71
N PHE A 175 3.79 -4.11 -2.02
CA PHE A 175 2.63 -4.31 -2.90
C PHE A 175 1.83 -5.55 -2.49
N ASP A 176 2.48 -6.71 -2.39
CA ASP A 176 1.82 -7.98 -2.04
C ASP A 176 1.12 -7.90 -0.68
N ARG A 177 1.81 -7.28 0.30
CA ARG A 177 1.24 -7.04 1.62
C ARG A 177 -0.02 -6.18 1.55
N ARG A 178 0.04 -5.04 0.84
CA ARG A 178 -1.11 -4.13 0.70
C ARG A 178 -2.27 -4.77 -0.04
N LEU A 179 -1.99 -5.51 -1.11
CA LEU A 179 -3.01 -6.27 -1.84
C LEU A 179 -3.76 -7.23 -0.91
N LYS A 180 -3.02 -7.96 -0.07
CA LYS A 180 -3.60 -8.85 0.94
C LYS A 180 -4.43 -8.09 1.98
N GLU A 181 -3.93 -6.98 2.49
CA GLU A 181 -4.62 -6.14 3.48
C GLU A 181 -5.93 -5.57 2.92
N TYR A 182 -5.91 -5.01 1.71
CA TYR A 182 -7.11 -4.44 1.08
C TYR A 182 -8.14 -5.52 0.75
N LYS A 183 -7.70 -6.68 0.26
CA LYS A 183 -8.60 -7.82 0.02
C LYS A 183 -9.26 -8.27 1.32
N GLN A 184 -8.48 -8.38 2.40
CA GLN A 184 -9.01 -8.74 3.71
C GLN A 184 -9.98 -7.68 4.25
N SER A 185 -9.70 -6.40 4.02
CA SER A 185 -10.60 -5.31 4.42
C SER A 185 -11.95 -5.39 3.70
N ALA A 186 -11.94 -5.62 2.38
CA ALA A 186 -13.18 -5.79 1.61
C ALA A 186 -13.99 -7.00 2.09
N LEU A 187 -13.31 -8.14 2.35
CA LEU A 187 -13.94 -9.33 2.92
C LEU A 187 -14.48 -9.11 4.34
N SER A 188 -13.77 -8.34 5.17
CA SER A 188 -14.22 -7.98 6.51
C SER A 188 -15.48 -7.14 6.47
N SER A 189 -15.56 -6.17 5.56
CA SER A 189 -16.78 -5.39 5.33
C SER A 189 -17.92 -6.28 4.87
N LEU A 190 -17.68 -7.20 3.94
CA LEU A 190 -18.69 -8.15 3.50
C LEU A 190 -19.19 -9.05 4.65
N ASN A 191 -18.27 -9.59 5.47
CA ASN A 191 -18.59 -10.42 6.63
C ASN A 191 -19.32 -9.66 7.75
N SER A 192 -19.21 -8.33 7.76
CA SER A 192 -19.96 -7.49 8.70
C SER A 192 -21.43 -7.34 8.29
N LEU A 193 -21.73 -7.45 6.98
CA LEU A 193 -23.10 -7.38 6.46
C LEU A 193 -23.88 -8.67 6.68
N TYR A 194 -23.20 -9.81 6.56
CA TYR A 194 -23.88 -11.11 6.47
C TYR A 194 -23.63 -12.05 7.65
N GLU A 195 -24.66 -12.83 7.94
CA GLU A 195 -24.61 -14.05 8.73
C GLU A 195 -24.92 -15.24 7.79
N ILE A 196 -23.94 -16.11 7.61
CA ILE A 196 -24.07 -17.25 6.69
C ILE A 196 -24.88 -18.34 7.39
N ASN A 197 -25.99 -18.74 6.78
CA ASN A 197 -26.81 -19.84 7.31
C ASN A 197 -26.21 -21.19 6.83
N PRO A 198 -25.64 -22.03 7.74
CA PRO A 198 -24.97 -23.27 7.34
C PRO A 198 -25.94 -24.40 6.95
N ASN A 199 -27.25 -24.21 7.16
CA ASN A 199 -28.25 -25.27 7.05
C ASN A 199 -29.02 -25.29 5.71
N GLU A 200 -28.68 -24.41 4.77
CA GLU A 200 -29.28 -24.37 3.42
C GLU A 200 -28.19 -24.64 2.37
N GLY A 201 -27.98 -25.92 2.06
CA GLY A 201 -27.05 -26.41 1.03
C GLY A 201 -27.61 -27.65 0.35
#